data_AF-A0A969BUY5-F1
#
_entry.id   AF-A0A969BUY5-F1
#
_cell.length_a   1.000
_cell.length_b   1.000
_cell.length_c   1.000
_cell.angle_alpha   90.00
_cell.angle_beta   90.00
_cell.angle_gamma   90.00
#
_symmetry.space_group_name_H-M   'P 1'
#
loop_
_entity.id
_entity.type
_entity.pdbx_description
1 polymer ?
#
loop_
_entity_poly.entity_id
_entity_poly.type
_entity_poly.pdbx_seq_one_letter_code
_entity_poly.pdbx_strand_id
1 'polypeptide(L)'
;MQYGLGDYEAALNGYDYVLRLKPQYASAWSDRGNLLLYGLKQADRALESYDKSLQVNPREAVTWRNRGNALSELRQFSDAVYSYDRALLLSPSDQIALQARSLAAQQSGISELREPTTRASWVDTVYDETAMGPRDTRLPAFEMPVLTLQPTLVVEDDSGVRDIALEGAQYTIGRDPRNGICLRSQFASRYHAVLLRLELGNGQYTYRIQDGDPQGNPSTNGIQINGQKQPTWELHHGDVVVFGPKTRATFRLPGR
;
A
#
# COMPACT_ATOMS: atom_id res chain seq x y z
N MET A 1 20.56 -27.40 -24.68
CA MET A 1 19.64 -26.29 -24.95
C MET A 1 19.78 -25.23 -23.86
N GLN A 2 20.80 -24.35 -23.94
CA GLN A 2 21.08 -23.29 -22.94
C GLN A 2 20.53 -21.91 -23.35
N TYR A 3 19.97 -21.78 -24.55
CA TYR A 3 19.62 -20.49 -25.15
C TYR A 3 18.55 -19.70 -24.36
N GLY A 4 17.54 -20.35 -23.79
CA GLY A 4 16.45 -19.62 -23.11
C GLY A 4 16.85 -18.86 -21.84
N LEU A 5 17.73 -19.42 -21.00
CA LEU A 5 18.12 -18.78 -19.72
C LEU A 5 19.07 -17.61 -19.93
N GLY A 6 20.02 -17.73 -20.87
CA GLY A 6 20.95 -16.64 -21.20
C GLY A 6 20.26 -15.43 -21.82
N ASP A 7 19.23 -15.66 -22.63
CA ASP A 7 18.46 -14.58 -23.26
C ASP A 7 17.60 -13.82 -22.23
N TYR A 8 17.08 -14.50 -21.20
CA TYR A 8 16.32 -13.85 -20.13
C TYR A 8 17.22 -13.00 -19.21
N GLU A 9 18.43 -13.45 -18.88
CA GLU A 9 19.38 -12.63 -18.10
C GLU A 9 19.85 -11.40 -18.88
N ALA A 10 20.11 -11.54 -20.18
CA ALA A 10 20.45 -10.41 -21.04
C ALA A 10 19.29 -9.40 -21.13
N ALA A 11 18.05 -9.88 -21.29
CA ALA A 11 16.87 -9.03 -21.28
C ALA A 11 16.68 -8.30 -19.94
N LEU A 12 16.92 -9.00 -18.82
CA LEU A 12 16.86 -8.40 -17.48
C LEU A 12 17.87 -7.27 -17.30
N ASN A 13 19.11 -7.46 -17.75
CA ASN A 13 20.14 -6.42 -17.76
C ASN A 13 19.73 -5.21 -18.62
N GLY A 14 19.06 -5.47 -19.75
CA GLY A 14 18.49 -4.41 -20.60
C GLY A 14 17.45 -3.57 -19.86
N TYR A 15 16.51 -4.21 -19.16
CA TYR A 15 15.52 -3.51 -18.34
C TYR A 15 16.18 -2.73 -17.20
N ASP A 16 17.15 -3.31 -16.49
CA ASP A 16 17.88 -2.62 -15.41
C ASP A 16 18.60 -1.37 -15.94
N TYR A 17 19.20 -1.42 -17.14
CA TYR A 17 19.81 -0.26 -17.78
C TYR A 17 18.79 0.84 -18.10
N VAL A 18 17.65 0.47 -18.70
CA VAL A 18 16.56 1.43 -19.02
C VAL A 18 16.03 2.09 -17.76
N LEU A 19 15.80 1.31 -16.71
CA LEU A 19 15.23 1.78 -15.45
C LEU A 19 16.21 2.63 -14.64
N ARG A 20 17.52 2.42 -14.79
CA ARG A 20 18.53 3.34 -14.27
C ARG A 20 18.49 4.71 -14.95
N LEU A 21 18.19 4.77 -16.25
CA LEU A 21 18.07 6.03 -16.99
C LEU A 21 16.70 6.69 -16.81
N LYS A 22 15.63 5.90 -16.68
CA LYS A 22 14.24 6.34 -16.61
C LYS A 22 13.49 5.58 -15.50
N PRO A 23 13.70 5.91 -14.22
CA PRO A 23 13.08 5.20 -13.11
C PRO A 23 11.56 5.35 -13.07
N GLN A 24 11.02 6.40 -13.69
CA GLN A 24 9.59 6.67 -13.82
C GLN A 24 8.94 6.01 -15.06
N TYR A 25 9.57 5.00 -15.66
CA TYR A 25 8.98 4.28 -16.78
C TYR A 25 8.19 3.05 -16.31
N ALA A 26 6.91 3.25 -15.97
CA ALA A 26 6.05 2.21 -15.39
C ALA A 26 6.01 0.91 -16.23
N SER A 27 5.81 1.02 -17.55
CA SER A 27 5.76 -0.15 -18.43
C SER A 27 7.03 -0.99 -18.36
N ALA A 28 8.21 -0.38 -18.30
CA ALA A 28 9.48 -1.10 -18.17
C ALA A 28 9.60 -1.85 -16.84
N TRP A 29 9.09 -1.29 -15.74
CA TRP A 29 8.98 -2.01 -14.47
C TRP A 29 8.02 -3.20 -14.54
N SER A 30 6.86 -3.03 -15.19
CA SER A 30 5.88 -4.11 -15.39
C SER A 30 6.45 -5.23 -16.27
N ASP A 31 7.12 -4.90 -17.36
CA ASP A 31 7.69 -5.87 -18.30
C ASP A 31 8.87 -6.63 -17.68
N ARG A 32 9.69 -5.94 -16.87
CA ARG A 32 10.71 -6.58 -16.04
C ARG A 32 10.08 -7.56 -15.06
N GLY A 33 8.96 -7.19 -14.41
CA GLY A 33 8.21 -8.08 -13.53
C GLY A 33 7.70 -9.32 -14.27
N ASN A 34 7.16 -9.16 -15.48
CA ASN A 34 6.69 -10.27 -16.31
C ASN A 34 7.83 -11.24 -16.65
N LEU A 35 8.98 -10.71 -17.05
CA LEU A 35 10.17 -11.51 -17.35
C LEU A 35 10.63 -12.31 -16.12
N LEU A 36 10.67 -11.66 -14.95
CA LEU A 36 11.06 -12.30 -13.69
C LEU A 36 10.07 -13.40 -13.28
N LEU A 37 8.77 -13.14 -13.38
CA LEU A 37 7.73 -14.09 -12.98
C LEU A 37 7.63 -15.29 -13.93
N TYR A 38 7.53 -15.02 -15.24
CA TYR A 38 7.20 -16.05 -16.21
C TYR A 38 8.44 -16.71 -16.82
N GLY A 39 9.51 -15.95 -17.06
CA GLY A 39 10.76 -16.44 -17.64
C GLY A 39 11.70 -17.02 -16.59
N LEU A 40 12.00 -16.25 -15.54
CA LEU A 40 13.01 -16.61 -14.54
C LEU A 40 12.45 -17.29 -13.28
N LYS A 41 11.12 -17.34 -13.12
CA LYS A 41 10.42 -17.91 -11.95
C LYS A 41 10.84 -17.29 -10.61
N GLN A 42 11.19 -16.01 -10.62
CA GLN A 42 11.58 -15.22 -9.44
C GLN A 42 10.42 -14.32 -9.01
N ALA A 43 9.42 -14.92 -8.39
CA ALA A 43 8.17 -14.24 -8.03
C ALA A 43 8.35 -13.09 -7.02
N ASP A 44 9.34 -13.19 -6.13
CA ASP A 44 9.74 -12.16 -5.17
C ASP A 44 10.27 -10.89 -5.86
N ARG A 45 11.19 -11.05 -6.82
CA ARG A 45 11.74 -9.92 -7.61
C ARG A 45 10.72 -9.36 -8.60
N ALA A 46 9.82 -10.22 -9.11
CA ALA A 46 8.71 -9.78 -9.94
C ALA A 46 7.77 -8.87 -9.14
N LEU A 47 7.44 -9.25 -7.90
CA LEU A 47 6.60 -8.45 -7.01
C LEU A 47 7.19 -7.06 -6.76
N GLU A 48 8.49 -6.95 -6.48
CA GLU A 48 9.17 -5.65 -6.34
C GLU A 48 9.02 -4.79 -7.61
N SER A 49 9.17 -5.41 -8.78
CA SER A 49 9.06 -4.72 -10.07
C SER A 49 7.62 -4.23 -10.32
N TYR A 50 6.61 -5.04 -10.00
CA TYR A 50 5.21 -4.61 -10.11
C TYR A 50 4.87 -3.51 -9.10
N ASP A 51 5.37 -3.58 -7.87
CA ASP A 51 5.19 -2.53 -6.86
C ASP A 51 5.79 -1.20 -7.33
N LYS A 52 6.99 -1.22 -7.94
CA LYS A 52 7.60 -0.03 -8.55
C LYS A 52 6.80 0.49 -9.75
N SER A 53 6.29 -0.39 -10.60
CA SER A 53 5.40 0.00 -11.70
C SER A 53 4.15 0.72 -11.19
N LEU A 54 3.49 0.17 -10.16
CA LEU A 54 2.26 0.70 -9.59
C LEU A 54 2.47 1.98 -8.75
N GLN A 55 3.66 2.17 -8.17
CA GLN A 55 4.05 3.46 -7.57
C GLN A 55 4.08 4.57 -8.63
N VAL A 56 4.47 4.26 -9.86
CA VAL A 56 4.55 5.22 -10.97
C VAL A 56 3.19 5.37 -11.67
N ASN A 57 2.50 4.26 -11.97
CA ASN A 57 1.19 4.24 -12.59
C ASN A 57 0.24 3.27 -11.83
N PRO A 58 -0.58 3.78 -10.90
CA PRO A 58 -1.49 2.94 -10.13
C PRO A 58 -2.74 2.49 -10.89
N ARG A 59 -2.96 2.99 -12.13
CA ARG A 59 -4.16 2.71 -12.94
C ARG A 59 -3.96 1.58 -13.95
N GLU A 60 -2.84 0.87 -13.90
CA GLU A 60 -2.57 -0.24 -14.81
C GLU A 60 -3.18 -1.55 -14.28
N ALA A 61 -4.37 -1.90 -14.80
CA ALA A 61 -5.11 -3.09 -14.37
C ALA A 61 -4.30 -4.38 -14.55
N VAL A 62 -3.57 -4.50 -15.66
CA VAL A 62 -2.77 -5.68 -15.97
C VAL A 62 -1.64 -5.87 -14.96
N THR A 63 -0.98 -4.78 -14.53
CA THR A 63 0.07 -4.85 -13.51
C THR A 63 -0.49 -5.28 -12.16
N TRP A 64 -1.67 -4.79 -11.75
CA TRP A 64 -2.35 -5.27 -10.54
C TRP A 64 -2.66 -6.77 -10.59
N ARG A 65 -3.16 -7.26 -11.73
CA ARG A 65 -3.39 -8.70 -11.92
C ARG A 65 -2.10 -9.51 -11.83
N ASN A 66 -1.03 -9.07 -12.50
CA ASN A 66 0.24 -9.80 -12.52
C ASN A 66 0.95 -9.76 -11.16
N ARG A 67 0.77 -8.68 -10.40
CA ARG A 67 1.14 -8.60 -8.98
C ARG A 67 0.39 -9.66 -8.16
N GLY A 68 -0.92 -9.79 -8.39
CA GLY A 68 -1.73 -10.86 -7.79
C GLY A 68 -1.17 -12.25 -8.10
N ASN A 69 -0.80 -12.51 -9.35
CA ASN A 69 -0.21 -13.78 -9.77
C ASN A 69 1.10 -14.06 -9.02
N ALA A 70 2.00 -13.08 -8.92
CA ALA A 70 3.25 -13.22 -8.17
C ALA A 70 2.99 -13.54 -6.69
N LEU A 71 2.02 -12.89 -6.06
CA LEU A 71 1.63 -13.16 -4.67
C LEU A 71 1.02 -14.56 -4.50
N SER A 72 0.24 -15.03 -5.46
CA SER A 72 -0.28 -16.40 -5.48
C SER A 72 0.84 -17.44 -5.55
N GLU A 73 1.86 -17.24 -6.39
CA GLU A 73 3.06 -18.10 -6.44
C GLU A 73 3.81 -18.12 -5.10
N LEU A 74 3.86 -16.98 -4.41
CA LEU A 74 4.45 -16.85 -3.07
C LEU A 74 3.53 -17.36 -1.94
N ARG A 75 2.35 -17.91 -2.26
CA ARG A 75 1.31 -18.35 -1.32
C ARG A 75 0.79 -17.24 -0.38
N GLN A 76 0.95 -15.98 -0.78
CA GLN A 76 0.44 -14.79 -0.08
C GLN A 76 -0.98 -14.47 -0.57
N PHE A 77 -1.89 -15.41 -0.34
CA PHE A 77 -3.22 -15.41 -0.97
C PHE A 77 -4.10 -14.21 -0.58
N SER A 78 -3.98 -13.68 0.64
CA SER A 78 -4.73 -12.48 1.06
C SER A 78 -4.37 -11.25 0.22
N ASP A 79 -3.08 -11.07 -0.04
CA ASP A 79 -2.55 -9.90 -0.75
C ASP A 79 -2.75 -10.08 -2.27
N ALA A 80 -2.77 -11.33 -2.73
CA ALA A 80 -3.16 -11.69 -4.08
C ALA A 80 -4.62 -11.27 -4.36
N VAL A 81 -5.57 -11.66 -3.48
CA VAL A 81 -6.99 -11.25 -3.58
C VAL A 81 -7.11 -9.73 -3.66
N TYR A 82 -6.43 -8.99 -2.78
CA TYR A 82 -6.41 -7.53 -2.85
C TYR A 82 -5.94 -7.00 -4.20
N SER A 83 -4.87 -7.58 -4.76
CA SER A 83 -4.33 -7.14 -6.05
C SER A 83 -5.30 -7.44 -7.21
N TYR A 84 -5.98 -8.58 -7.18
CA TYR A 84 -7.01 -8.88 -8.17
C TYR A 84 -8.25 -8.00 -8.03
N ASP A 85 -8.68 -7.67 -6.81
CA ASP A 85 -9.78 -6.75 -6.57
C ASP A 85 -9.48 -5.35 -7.16
N ARG A 86 -8.23 -4.88 -7.02
CA ARG A 86 -7.77 -3.64 -7.67
C ARG A 86 -7.76 -3.74 -9.19
N ALA A 87 -7.35 -4.87 -9.76
CA ALA A 87 -7.40 -5.10 -11.20
C ALA A 87 -8.84 -5.07 -11.73
N LEU A 88 -9.77 -5.72 -11.03
CA LEU A 88 -11.19 -5.79 -11.38
C LEU A 88 -11.91 -4.45 -11.20
N LEU A 89 -11.49 -3.62 -10.24
CA LEU A 89 -11.99 -2.26 -10.10
C LEU A 89 -11.65 -1.39 -11.33
N LEU A 90 -10.46 -1.59 -11.90
CA LEU A 90 -9.99 -0.86 -13.08
C LEU A 90 -10.48 -1.48 -14.39
N SER A 91 -10.70 -2.79 -14.42
CA SER A 91 -11.19 -3.56 -15.57
C SER A 91 -12.16 -4.65 -15.11
N PRO A 92 -13.45 -4.33 -14.91
CA PRO A 92 -14.45 -5.28 -14.40
C PRO A 92 -14.68 -6.50 -15.31
N SER A 93 -14.34 -6.38 -16.60
CA SER A 93 -14.47 -7.45 -17.59
C SER A 93 -13.26 -8.40 -17.65
N ASP A 94 -12.22 -8.21 -16.83
CA ASP A 94 -11.07 -9.12 -16.80
C ASP A 94 -11.44 -10.47 -16.14
N GLN A 95 -11.92 -11.39 -16.96
CA GLN A 95 -12.30 -12.75 -16.53
C GLN A 95 -11.11 -13.53 -15.95
N ILE A 96 -9.88 -13.24 -16.39
CA ILE A 96 -8.67 -13.90 -15.88
C ILE A 96 -8.44 -13.46 -14.44
N ALA A 97 -8.53 -12.15 -14.17
CA ALA A 97 -8.42 -11.62 -12.81
C ALA A 97 -9.53 -12.16 -11.90
N LEU A 98 -10.77 -12.29 -12.40
CA LEU A 98 -11.90 -12.84 -11.63
C LEU A 98 -11.67 -14.30 -11.22
N GLN A 99 -11.19 -15.13 -12.16
CA GLN A 99 -10.88 -16.55 -11.89
C GLN A 99 -9.69 -16.69 -10.93
N ALA A 100 -8.63 -15.90 -11.13
CA ALA A 100 -7.46 -15.94 -10.25
C ALA A 100 -7.80 -15.47 -8.82
N ARG A 101 -8.67 -14.44 -8.70
CA ARG A 101 -9.21 -13.96 -7.44
C ARG A 101 -9.98 -15.05 -6.69
N SER A 102 -10.89 -15.74 -7.37
CA SER A 102 -11.72 -16.78 -6.73
C SER A 102 -10.88 -17.96 -6.23
N LEU A 103 -9.84 -18.35 -6.97
CA LEU A 103 -8.90 -19.37 -6.54
C LEU A 103 -8.09 -18.93 -5.31
N ALA A 104 -7.56 -17.70 -5.31
CA ALA A 104 -6.81 -17.17 -4.17
C ALA A 104 -7.70 -16.99 -2.92
N ALA A 105 -8.97 -16.61 -3.11
CA ALA A 105 -9.97 -16.50 -2.06
C ALA A 105 -10.23 -17.86 -1.37
N GLN A 106 -10.41 -18.93 -2.15
CA GLN A 106 -10.57 -20.29 -1.62
C GLN A 106 -9.35 -20.75 -0.81
N GLN A 107 -8.14 -20.45 -1.28
CA GLN A 107 -6.90 -20.84 -0.61
C GLN A 107 -6.57 -20.01 0.65
N SER A 108 -7.11 -18.79 0.76
CA SER A 108 -6.98 -17.94 1.95
C SER A 108 -8.10 -18.11 2.97
N GLY A 109 -9.21 -18.77 2.62
CA GLY A 109 -10.41 -18.83 3.45
C GLY A 109 -11.20 -17.52 3.49
N ILE A 110 -10.96 -16.61 2.55
CA ILE A 110 -11.65 -15.32 2.42
C ILE A 110 -12.80 -15.53 1.42
N SER A 111 -14.06 -15.61 1.87
CA SER A 111 -15.20 -15.89 0.98
C SER A 111 -15.84 -14.64 0.37
N GLU A 112 -15.69 -13.48 1.01
CA GLU A 112 -16.37 -12.25 0.62
C GLU A 112 -15.47 -11.30 -0.19
N LEU A 113 -16.10 -10.51 -1.05
CA LEU A 113 -15.49 -9.28 -1.57
C LEU A 113 -15.11 -8.43 -0.36
N ARG A 114 -13.80 -8.29 -0.09
CA ARG A 114 -13.36 -7.18 0.74
C ARG A 114 -13.67 -5.93 -0.06
N GLU A 115 -14.75 -5.24 0.30
CA GLU A 115 -14.89 -3.81 0.02
C GLU A 115 -13.51 -3.19 0.30
N PRO A 116 -12.90 -2.51 -0.68
CA PRO A 116 -11.56 -2.00 -0.52
C PRO A 116 -11.53 -1.13 0.74
N THR A 117 -10.80 -1.56 1.77
CA THR A 117 -10.71 -0.87 3.07
C THR A 117 -10.13 0.53 2.95
N THR A 118 -9.60 0.84 1.77
CA THR A 118 -9.38 2.17 1.23
C THR A 118 -10.03 2.25 -0.13
N ARG A 119 -11.20 2.91 -0.20
CA ARG A 119 -11.71 3.45 -1.45
C ARG A 119 -10.61 4.36 -2.01
N ALA A 120 -10.01 4.02 -3.16
CA ALA A 120 -9.02 4.91 -3.74
C ALA A 120 -9.72 6.25 -4.03
N SER A 121 -9.05 7.37 -3.75
CA SER A 121 -9.56 8.73 -3.99
C SER A 121 -10.09 8.96 -5.41
N TRP A 122 -9.72 8.10 -6.37
CA TRP A 122 -10.18 8.16 -7.77
C TRP A 122 -11.51 7.47 -8.04
N VAL A 123 -12.07 6.69 -7.10
CA VAL A 123 -13.35 5.97 -7.27
C VAL A 123 -14.55 6.94 -7.25
N ASP A 124 -14.39 8.14 -6.70
CA ASP A 124 -15.44 9.19 -6.72
C ASP A 124 -15.46 10.01 -8.02
N THR A 125 -14.50 9.80 -8.91
CA THR A 125 -14.57 10.25 -10.30
C THR A 125 -15.08 9.13 -11.19
N VAL A 126 -16.35 8.74 -11.00
CA VAL A 126 -17.12 8.21 -12.12
C VAL A 126 -17.29 9.39 -13.08
N TYR A 127 -16.40 9.46 -14.08
CA TYR A 127 -16.69 10.24 -15.28
C TYR A 127 -17.98 9.66 -15.86
N ASP A 128 -19.06 10.45 -15.81
CA ASP A 128 -20.30 10.16 -16.50
C ASP A 128 -20.04 10.19 -18.01
N GLU A 129 -19.96 9.00 -18.61
CA GLU A 129 -19.73 8.83 -20.06
C GLU A 129 -20.89 9.38 -20.91
N THR A 130 -22.02 9.77 -20.31
CA THR A 130 -23.17 10.34 -21.06
C THR A 130 -23.06 11.85 -21.30
N ALA A 131 -22.04 12.54 -20.76
CA ALA A 131 -21.91 13.99 -20.82
C ALA A 131 -21.07 14.55 -21.99
N MET A 132 -20.83 13.82 -23.08
CA MET A 132 -20.28 14.41 -24.31
C MET A 132 -21.38 15.04 -25.17
N GLY A 133 -21.85 16.23 -24.75
CA GLY A 133 -22.38 17.25 -25.65
C GLY A 133 -21.25 17.91 -26.46
N PRO A 134 -21.55 18.60 -27.58
CA PRO A 134 -20.52 19.12 -28.48
C PRO A 134 -19.60 20.12 -27.76
N ARG A 135 -18.29 19.99 -28.05
CA ARG A 135 -17.18 20.73 -27.44
C ARG A 135 -17.45 22.25 -27.34
N ASP A 136 -17.63 22.75 -26.12
CA ASP A 136 -17.58 24.19 -25.84
C ASP A 136 -16.16 24.58 -25.40
N THR A 137 -15.51 25.46 -26.17
CA THR A 137 -14.12 25.90 -26.00
C THR A 137 -13.96 27.02 -24.97
N ARG A 138 -14.68 26.95 -23.84
CA ARG A 138 -14.49 27.89 -22.73
C ARG A 138 -14.08 27.12 -21.48
N LEU A 139 -12.79 27.15 -21.18
CA LEU A 139 -12.26 26.66 -19.91
C LEU A 139 -12.88 27.47 -18.76
N PRO A 140 -13.60 26.86 -17.80
CA PRO A 140 -13.91 27.55 -16.55
C PRO A 140 -12.60 27.77 -15.77
N ALA A 141 -12.55 28.85 -15.02
CA ALA A 141 -11.40 29.19 -14.18
C ALA A 141 -11.05 27.99 -13.29
N PHE A 142 -9.82 27.52 -13.42
CA PHE A 142 -9.26 26.42 -12.63
C PHE A 142 -9.16 26.91 -11.18
N GLU A 143 -10.14 26.59 -10.35
CA GLU A 143 -9.95 26.67 -8.91
C GLU A 143 -8.90 25.62 -8.55
N MET A 144 -7.71 26.11 -8.17
CA MET A 144 -6.63 25.27 -7.69
C MET A 144 -7.12 24.45 -6.50
N PRO A 145 -7.03 23.11 -6.51
CA PRO A 145 -7.30 22.33 -5.31
C PRO A 145 -6.30 22.76 -4.24
N VAL A 146 -6.81 23.20 -3.10
CA VAL A 146 -6.00 23.47 -1.91
C VAL A 146 -5.22 22.18 -1.62
N LEU A 147 -3.88 22.25 -1.67
CA LEU A 147 -3.00 21.17 -1.25
C LEU A 147 -3.29 20.89 0.23
N THR A 148 -4.19 19.96 0.53
CA THR A 148 -4.39 19.44 1.88
C THR A 148 -3.17 18.60 2.22
N LEU A 149 -2.15 19.31 2.70
CA LEU A 149 -1.06 18.84 3.51
C LEU A 149 -1.63 17.85 4.55
N GLN A 150 -1.29 16.56 4.43
CA GLN A 150 -1.80 15.49 5.30
C GLN A 150 -0.79 15.14 6.41
N PRO A 151 -1.23 14.82 7.63
CA PRO A 151 -0.36 14.28 8.66
C PRO A 151 0.29 12.97 8.21
N THR A 152 1.56 12.79 8.58
CA THR A 152 2.35 11.62 8.19
C THR A 152 2.89 10.92 9.41
N LEU A 153 2.88 9.59 9.40
CA LEU A 153 3.61 8.76 10.35
C LEU A 153 4.82 8.15 9.65
N VAL A 154 6.02 8.58 10.04
CA VAL A 154 7.28 8.08 9.47
C VAL A 154 7.73 6.87 10.26
N VAL A 155 7.60 5.68 9.69
CA VAL A 155 7.96 4.41 10.36
C VAL A 155 9.36 4.00 9.94
N GLU A 156 10.22 3.75 10.92
CA GLU A 156 11.57 3.20 10.76
C GLU A 156 11.62 1.84 11.46
N ASP A 157 11.82 0.79 10.67
CA ASP A 157 11.92 -0.59 11.15
C ASP A 157 12.99 -1.39 10.37
N ASP A 158 13.05 -2.72 10.58
CA ASP A 158 14.01 -3.62 9.94
C ASP A 158 13.94 -3.61 8.39
N SER A 159 12.89 -3.05 7.78
CA SER A 159 12.75 -2.90 6.32
C SER A 159 13.14 -1.53 5.78
N GLY A 160 13.54 -0.59 6.65
CA GLY A 160 13.89 0.78 6.30
C GLY A 160 12.84 1.80 6.72
N VAL A 161 12.88 2.97 6.07
CA VAL A 161 12.02 4.13 6.39
C VAL A 161 10.85 4.19 5.43
N ARG A 162 9.64 4.38 5.95
CA ARG A 162 8.39 4.50 5.19
C ARG A 162 7.55 5.67 5.70
N ASP A 163 7.12 6.52 4.79
CA ASP A 163 6.21 7.63 5.08
C ASP A 163 4.76 7.18 4.87
N ILE A 164 3.95 7.22 5.92
CA ILE A 164 2.55 6.77 5.89
C ILE A 164 1.64 7.98 6.05
N ALA A 165 0.93 8.35 4.97
CA ALA A 165 -0.09 9.38 5.03
C ALA A 165 -1.30 8.91 5.88
N LEU A 166 -1.73 9.75 6.81
CA LEU A 166 -2.83 9.46 7.72
C LEU A 166 -4.12 10.10 7.22
N GLU A 167 -4.81 9.40 6.32
CA GLU A 167 -6.08 9.83 5.70
C GLU A 167 -7.33 9.35 6.49
N GLY A 168 -7.18 8.25 7.24
CA GLY A 168 -8.25 7.52 7.90
C GLY A 168 -8.48 7.94 9.36
N ALA A 169 -9.65 7.54 9.88
CA ALA A 169 -10.03 7.79 11.27
C ALA A 169 -9.37 6.82 12.27
N GLN A 170 -8.93 5.64 11.83
CA GLN A 170 -8.33 4.64 12.69
C GLN A 170 -7.32 3.77 11.93
N TYR A 171 -6.24 3.42 12.62
CA TYR A 171 -5.23 2.48 12.14
C TYR A 171 -4.91 1.46 13.23
N THR A 172 -4.93 0.18 12.87
CA THR A 172 -4.27 -0.85 13.66
C THR A 172 -2.80 -0.92 13.27
N ILE A 173 -1.92 -1.10 14.25
CA ILE A 173 -0.46 -1.11 14.07
C ILE A 173 0.08 -2.42 14.62
N GLY A 174 0.92 -3.13 13.87
CA GLY A 174 1.56 -4.36 14.37
C GLY A 174 2.24 -5.20 13.29
N ARG A 175 2.82 -6.32 13.68
CA ARG A 175 3.54 -7.24 12.77
C ARG A 175 2.61 -7.97 11.80
N ASP A 176 1.34 -8.13 12.14
CA ASP A 176 0.39 -8.81 11.27
C ASP A 176 0.13 -7.97 10.00
N PRO A 177 0.17 -8.55 8.79
CA PRO A 177 -0.08 -7.83 7.55
C PRO A 177 -1.51 -7.29 7.44
N ARG A 178 -2.45 -7.77 8.28
CA ARG A 178 -3.82 -7.25 8.36
C ARG A 178 -3.93 -5.88 9.05
N ASN A 179 -2.85 -5.38 9.65
CA ASN A 179 -2.84 -4.06 10.26
C ASN A 179 -2.86 -2.95 9.21
N GLY A 180 -3.54 -1.84 9.51
CA GLY A 180 -3.48 -0.63 8.69
C GLY A 180 -2.05 -0.08 8.56
N ILE A 181 -1.22 -0.31 9.58
CA ILE A 181 0.22 -0.01 9.58
C ILE A 181 0.97 -1.28 9.98
N CYS A 182 1.56 -1.95 8.99
CA CYS A 182 2.30 -3.18 9.24
C CYS A 182 3.78 -2.91 9.56
N LEU A 183 4.19 -3.28 10.76
CA LEU A 183 5.58 -3.19 11.25
C LEU A 183 6.36 -4.44 10.81
N ARG A 184 7.56 -4.26 10.26
CA ARG A 184 8.40 -5.39 9.81
C ARG A 184 9.30 -5.99 10.88
N SER A 185 9.20 -5.52 12.13
CA SER A 185 10.02 -6.06 13.22
C SER A 185 9.39 -7.25 13.92
N GLN A 186 10.21 -8.26 14.17
CA GLN A 186 9.83 -9.46 14.95
C GLN A 186 9.48 -9.15 16.41
N PHE A 187 9.96 -8.02 16.95
CA PHE A 187 9.69 -7.59 18.32
C PHE A 187 8.35 -6.88 18.48
N ALA A 188 7.67 -6.57 17.36
CA ALA A 188 6.31 -6.08 17.42
C ALA A 188 5.31 -7.25 17.57
N SER A 189 4.37 -7.11 18.52
CA SER A 189 3.18 -7.95 18.60
C SER A 189 2.40 -7.94 17.29
N ARG A 190 1.62 -9.01 17.05
CA ARG A 190 0.77 -9.13 15.85
C ARG A 190 -0.18 -7.95 15.71
N TYR A 191 -0.82 -7.55 16.80
CA TYR A 191 -1.53 -6.29 16.98
C TYR A 191 -0.84 -5.60 18.16
N HIS A 192 -0.25 -4.44 17.92
CA HIS A 192 0.64 -3.78 18.88
C HIS A 192 0.05 -2.48 19.39
N ALA A 193 -0.60 -1.71 18.54
CA ALA A 193 -1.23 -0.46 18.94
C ALA A 193 -2.41 -0.13 18.03
N VAL A 194 -3.24 0.80 18.48
CA VAL A 194 -4.29 1.44 17.70
C VAL A 194 -4.04 2.94 17.69
N LEU A 195 -4.10 3.55 16.51
CA LEU A 195 -4.03 4.98 16.30
C LEU A 195 -5.42 5.47 15.88
N LEU A 196 -5.94 6.48 16.57
CA LEU A 196 -7.29 7.00 16.40
C LEU A 196 -7.23 8.49 16.11
N ARG A 197 -7.95 8.96 15.10
CA ARG A 197 -8.21 10.37 14.87
C ARG A 197 -9.36 10.80 15.76
N LEU A 198 -9.15 11.84 16.57
CA LEU A 198 -10.14 12.42 17.47
C LEU A 198 -10.52 13.81 16.94
N GLU A 199 -11.79 14.01 16.63
CA GLU A 199 -12.31 15.32 16.23
C GLU A 199 -12.44 16.21 17.48
N LEU A 200 -11.81 17.39 17.43
CA LEU A 200 -11.81 18.38 18.51
C LEU A 200 -12.89 19.46 18.31
N GLY A 201 -13.59 19.42 17.17
CA GLY A 201 -14.56 20.44 16.75
C GLY A 201 -13.96 21.49 15.80
N ASN A 202 -14.81 22.24 15.10
CA ASN A 202 -14.41 23.28 14.13
C ASN A 202 -13.47 22.78 13.00
N GLY A 203 -13.57 21.51 12.62
CA GLY A 203 -12.71 20.89 11.62
C GLY A 203 -11.28 20.60 12.08
N GLN A 204 -10.98 20.79 13.38
CA GLN A 204 -9.71 20.39 13.97
C GLN A 204 -9.80 18.95 14.49
N TYR A 205 -8.69 18.24 14.38
CA TYR A 205 -8.56 16.88 14.88
C TYR A 205 -7.14 16.65 15.42
N THR A 206 -7.01 15.68 16.31
CA THR A 206 -5.73 15.16 16.82
C THR A 206 -5.65 13.65 16.59
N TYR A 207 -4.48 13.06 16.79
CA TYR A 207 -4.33 11.61 16.80
C TYR A 207 -3.97 11.12 18.20
N ARG A 208 -4.63 10.05 18.65
CA ARG A 208 -4.33 9.35 19.88
C ARG A 208 -3.83 7.95 19.56
N ILE A 209 -2.68 7.59 20.09
CA ILE A 209 -2.18 6.21 20.05
C ILE A 209 -2.49 5.50 21.36
N GLN A 210 -2.85 4.24 21.28
CA GLN A 210 -3.15 3.35 22.40
C GLN A 210 -2.42 2.03 22.22
N ASP A 211 -1.78 1.53 23.28
CA ASP A 211 -1.16 0.22 23.33
C ASP A 211 -2.20 -0.89 23.24
N GLY A 212 -1.85 -1.95 22.52
CA GLY A 212 -2.66 -3.16 22.41
C GLY A 212 -3.52 -3.23 21.16
N ASP A 213 -4.33 -4.29 21.11
CA ASP A 213 -5.25 -4.54 20.02
C ASP A 213 -6.58 -3.77 20.18
N PRO A 214 -7.47 -3.76 19.18
CA PRO A 214 -8.76 -3.10 19.28
C PRO A 214 -9.69 -3.64 20.39
N GLN A 215 -9.40 -4.81 20.94
CA GLN A 215 -10.15 -5.44 22.03
C GLN A 215 -9.59 -5.04 23.41
N GLY A 216 -8.49 -4.27 23.44
CA GLY A 216 -7.84 -3.80 24.66
C GLY A 216 -6.81 -4.77 25.22
N ASN A 217 -6.43 -5.83 24.50
CA ASN A 217 -5.37 -6.73 24.95
C ASN A 217 -4.02 -6.04 24.75
N PRO A 218 -3.17 -5.93 25.80
CA PRO A 218 -1.92 -5.17 25.73
C PRO A 218 -0.89 -5.82 24.81
N SER A 219 0.01 -5.00 24.26
CA SER A 219 1.12 -5.53 23.47
C SER A 219 2.21 -6.12 24.38
N THR A 220 3.08 -6.95 23.80
CA THR A 220 4.14 -7.65 24.57
C THR A 220 5.18 -6.69 25.11
N ASN A 221 5.52 -5.63 24.36
CA ASN A 221 6.59 -4.70 24.71
C ASN A 221 6.08 -3.33 25.22
N GLY A 222 4.79 -3.04 25.00
CA GLY A 222 4.23 -1.72 25.22
C GLY A 222 4.69 -0.72 24.17
N ILE A 223 4.00 0.41 24.09
CA ILE A 223 4.49 1.60 23.38
C ILE A 223 5.28 2.51 24.33
N GLN A 224 6.33 3.15 23.82
CA GLN A 224 7.03 4.23 24.51
C GLN A 224 6.94 5.50 23.69
N ILE A 225 6.56 6.61 24.31
CA ILE A 225 6.50 7.91 23.65
C ILE A 225 7.55 8.80 24.32
N ASN A 226 8.47 9.34 23.51
CA ASN A 226 9.55 10.22 23.99
C ASN A 226 10.35 9.63 25.18
N GLY A 227 10.54 8.30 25.18
CA GLY A 227 11.27 7.56 26.22
C GLY A 227 10.44 7.14 27.45
N GLN A 228 9.14 7.46 27.50
CA GLN A 228 8.26 7.05 28.60
C GLN A 228 7.25 5.99 28.15
N LYS A 229 7.09 4.92 28.93
CA LYS A 229 6.03 3.92 28.72
C LYS A 229 4.69 4.52 29.13
N GLN A 230 3.83 4.76 28.14
CA GLN A 230 2.48 5.29 28.32
C GLN A 230 1.53 4.41 27.51
N PRO A 231 0.49 3.79 28.11
CA PRO A 231 -0.43 2.92 27.38
C PRO A 231 -1.34 3.70 26.43
N THR A 232 -1.43 5.02 26.58
CA THR A 232 -2.21 5.90 25.70
C THR A 232 -1.56 7.27 25.66
N TRP A 233 -1.54 7.90 24.49
CA TRP A 233 -0.92 9.20 24.28
C TRP A 233 -1.58 9.98 23.13
N GLU A 234 -1.75 11.28 23.30
CA GLU A 234 -2.17 12.19 22.22
C GLU A 234 -0.94 12.74 21.50
N LEU A 235 -0.82 12.43 20.21
CA LEU A 235 0.36 12.73 19.40
C LEU A 235 0.43 14.20 19.02
N HIS A 236 1.60 14.78 19.23
CA HIS A 236 2.00 16.10 18.79
C HIS A 236 3.07 16.00 17.71
N HIS A 237 3.17 17.02 16.85
CA HIS A 237 4.22 17.06 15.82
C HIS A 237 5.60 16.82 16.46
N GLY A 238 6.35 15.87 15.90
CA GLY A 238 7.68 15.48 16.37
C GLY A 238 7.69 14.34 17.38
N ASP A 239 6.54 13.91 17.90
CA ASP A 239 6.48 12.79 18.85
C ASP A 239 7.04 11.51 18.22
N VAL A 240 7.89 10.84 18.97
CA VAL A 240 8.50 9.56 18.58
C VAL A 240 7.88 8.45 19.43
N VAL A 241 7.17 7.56 18.75
CA VAL A 241 6.61 6.33 19.31
C VAL A 241 7.57 5.18 19.04
N VAL A 242 7.86 4.36 20.04
CA VAL A 242 8.75 3.20 19.94
C VAL A 242 7.96 1.92 20.22
N PHE A 243 8.06 0.95 19.32
CA PHE A 243 7.34 -0.35 19.33
C PHE A 243 8.29 -1.52 19.57
N GLY A 244 9.06 -1.44 20.66
CA GLY A 244 10.17 -2.36 20.96
C GLY A 244 11.54 -1.83 20.52
N PRO A 245 12.59 -2.68 20.53
CA PRO A 245 13.98 -2.21 20.46
C PRO A 245 14.43 -1.66 19.10
N LYS A 246 13.73 -2.01 18.01
CA LYS A 246 14.17 -1.74 16.63
C LYS A 246 13.14 -1.02 15.77
N THR A 247 12.07 -0.52 16.37
CA THR A 247 10.96 0.06 15.61
C THR A 247 10.51 1.33 16.24
N ARG A 248 10.49 2.41 15.46
CA ARG A 248 9.97 3.70 15.88
C ARG A 248 9.13 4.33 14.78
N ALA A 249 8.23 5.21 15.19
CA ALA A 249 7.41 6.01 14.31
C ALA A 249 7.42 7.46 14.77
N THR A 250 7.69 8.38 13.85
CA THR A 250 7.66 9.83 14.12
C THR A 250 6.41 10.43 13.52
N PHE A 251 5.60 11.09 14.35
CA PHE A 251 4.40 11.77 13.89
C PHE A 251 4.74 13.17 13.37
N ARG A 252 4.28 13.51 12.16
CA ARG A 252 4.52 14.80 11.52
C ARG A 252 3.20 15.42 11.10
N LEU A 253 2.88 16.57 11.69
CA LEU A 253 1.89 17.48 11.13
C LEU A 253 2.53 18.25 9.96
N PRO A 254 1.76 18.53 8.91
CA PRO A 254 2.31 19.12 7.72
C PRO A 254 2.37 20.66 7.85
N GLY A 255 3.42 21.27 7.29
CA GLY A 255 3.67 22.71 7.41
C GLY A 255 4.29 23.17 8.74
N ARG A 256 4.84 22.26 9.56
CA ARG A 256 5.66 22.55 10.74
C ARG A 256 7.03 21.90 10.65
#